data_AF-A0A542S1T9-F1
#
_entry.id   AF-A0A542S1T9-F1
#
_cell.length_a   1.000
_cell.length_b   1.000
_cell.length_c   1.000
_cell.angle_alpha   90.00
_cell.angle_beta   90.00
_cell.angle_gamma   90.00
#
_symmetry.space_group_name_H-M   'P 1'
#
loop_
_entity.id
_entity.type
_entity.pdbx_description
1 polymer ?
#
loop_
_entity_poly.entity_id
_entity_poly.type
_entity_poly.pdbx_seq_one_letter_code
_entity_poly.pdbx_strand_id
1 'polypeptide(L)'
;MNLVVWIATGLLAALFLVSGTSKLARSKEQLAADPRMGWAESTPAALIKLIGASEVLGALGMVLPGALEVATGLVPAAAIGLAVIMLGGIVVHARRGEPQSIAMNVVLLALAVFVAVERIGPQAF
;
A
#
# COMPACT_ATOMS: atom_id res chain seq x y z
N MET A 1 -3.02 -15.33 -17.29
CA MET A 1 -1.85 -14.42 -17.31
C MET A 1 -2.14 -13.12 -18.08
N ASN A 2 -2.78 -12.15 -17.42
CA ASN A 2 -2.99 -10.82 -18.00
C ASN A 2 -1.78 -9.92 -17.71
N LEU A 3 -1.06 -9.51 -18.75
CA LEU A 3 0.16 -8.72 -18.60
C LEU A 3 -0.10 -7.37 -17.92
N VAL A 4 -1.24 -6.72 -18.21
CA VAL A 4 -1.58 -5.41 -17.63
C VAL A 4 -1.80 -5.52 -16.12
N VAL A 5 -2.57 -6.54 -15.68
CA VAL A 5 -2.81 -6.77 -14.24
C VAL A 5 -1.51 -7.06 -13.51
N TRP A 6 -0.64 -7.89 -14.09
CA TRP A 6 0.66 -8.22 -13.49
C TRP A 6 1.61 -7.03 -13.41
N ILE A 7 1.65 -6.17 -14.43
CA ILE A 7 2.43 -4.92 -14.39
C ILE A 7 1.91 -4.00 -13.28
N ALA A 8 0.59 -3.82 -13.20
CA ALA A 8 -0.03 -3.00 -12.16
C ALA A 8 0.25 -3.56 -10.75
N THR A 9 0.10 -4.88 -10.56
CA THR A 9 0.40 -5.56 -9.30
C THR A 9 1.88 -5.41 -8.93
N GLY A 10 2.80 -5.63 -9.87
CA GLY A 10 4.24 -5.52 -9.65
C GLY A 10 4.68 -4.10 -9.28
N LEU A 11 4.16 -3.10 -10.01
CA LEU A 11 4.43 -1.69 -9.71
C LEU A 11 3.90 -1.31 -8.31
N LEU A 12 2.66 -1.68 -8.01
CA LEU A 12 2.03 -1.39 -6.72
C LEU A 12 2.81 -2.06 -5.58
N ALA A 13 3.19 -3.32 -5.74
CA ALA A 13 3.98 -4.05 -4.76
C ALA A 13 5.36 -3.40 -4.53
N ALA A 14 6.06 -2.98 -5.60
CA ALA A 14 7.35 -2.30 -5.46
C ALA A 14 7.24 -0.99 -4.66
N LEU A 15 6.22 -0.17 -4.96
CA LEU A 15 5.98 1.09 -4.26
C LEU A 15 5.68 0.87 -2.77
N PHE A 16 4.84 -0.12 -2.45
CA PHE A 16 4.52 -0.46 -1.06
C PHE A 16 5.66 -1.14 -0.31
N LEU A 17 6.49 -1.93 -0.97
CA LEU A 17 7.72 -2.45 -0.36
C LEU A 17 8.66 -1.31 0.02
N VAL A 18 8.92 -0.35 -0.88
CA VAL A 18 9.77 0.80 -0.58
C VAL A 18 9.18 1.64 0.56
N SER A 19 7.88 1.94 0.50
CA SER A 19 7.18 2.71 1.53
C SER A 19 7.20 2.00 2.88
N GLY A 20 6.77 0.74 2.93
CA GLY A 20 6.60 -0.02 4.17
C GLY A 20 7.94 -0.35 4.80
N THR A 21 8.93 -0.77 4.02
CA THR A 21 10.30 -1.00 4.53
C THR A 21 10.93 0.27 5.08
N SER A 22 10.73 1.43 4.43
CA SER A 22 11.18 2.72 4.97
C SER A 22 10.56 3.02 6.33
N LYS A 23 9.24 2.80 6.49
CA LYS A 23 8.53 2.95 7.78
C LYS A 23 9.05 1.99 8.85
N LEU A 24 9.44 0.77 8.47
CA LEU A 24 9.99 -0.23 9.39
C LEU A 24 11.45 0.03 9.76
N ALA A 25 12.28 0.48 8.83
CA ALA A 25 13.71 0.64 9.02
C ALA A 25 14.09 1.94 9.76
N ARG A 26 13.33 3.03 9.54
CA ARG A 26 13.64 4.35 10.11
C ARG A 26 13.02 4.56 11.48
N SER A 27 13.65 5.37 12.33
CA SER A 27 13.07 5.81 13.60
C SER A 27 11.91 6.79 13.38
N LYS A 28 11.07 7.00 14.41
CA LYS A 28 9.97 7.97 14.31
C LYS A 28 10.50 9.39 14.04
N GLU A 29 11.61 9.76 14.67
CA GLU A 29 12.25 11.07 14.55
C GLU A 29 12.78 11.28 13.13
N GLN A 30 13.39 10.25 12.53
CA GLN A 30 13.84 10.30 11.14
C GLN A 30 12.67 10.43 10.14
N LEU A 31 11.54 9.79 10.44
CA LEU A 31 10.34 9.90 9.60
C LEU A 31 9.65 11.26 9.76
N ALA A 32 9.58 11.79 10.98
CA ALA A 32 9.05 13.13 11.26
C ALA A 32 9.87 14.23 10.58
N ALA A 33 11.18 14.03 10.41
CA ALA A 33 12.05 14.97 9.70
C ALA A 33 11.84 15.00 8.18
N ASP A 34 11.17 14.00 7.56
CA ASP A 34 10.82 14.06 6.14
C ASP A 34 9.55 14.90 5.96
N PRO A 35 9.58 16.01 5.20
CA PRO A 35 8.43 16.89 4.99
C PRO A 35 7.18 16.17 4.45
N ARG A 36 7.37 15.05 3.72
CA ARG A 36 6.27 14.25 3.17
C ARG A 36 5.61 13.34 4.21
N MET A 37 6.22 13.22 5.39
CA MET A 37 5.84 12.32 6.47
C MET A 37 5.57 13.08 7.77
N GLY A 38 5.27 14.38 7.72
CA GLY A 38 4.99 15.19 8.91
C GLY A 38 3.83 14.68 9.78
N TRP A 39 2.97 13.79 9.28
CA TRP A 39 1.96 13.08 10.09
C TRP A 39 2.58 12.15 11.14
N ALA A 40 3.84 11.74 10.95
CA ALA A 40 4.58 10.91 11.88
C ALA A 40 4.79 11.60 13.24
N GLU A 41 4.89 12.93 13.30
CA GLU A 41 5.04 13.71 14.54
C GLU A 41 3.91 13.41 15.53
N SER A 42 2.67 13.53 15.07
CA SER A 42 1.45 13.31 15.85
C SER A 42 1.06 11.84 16.02
N THR A 43 1.79 10.91 15.41
CA THR A 43 1.41 9.49 15.39
C THR A 43 2.29 8.63 16.30
N PRO A 44 1.73 7.69 17.09
CA PRO A 44 2.52 6.76 17.88
C PRO A 44 3.46 5.91 16.99
N ALA A 45 4.71 5.70 17.43
CA ALA A 45 5.69 4.93 16.68
C ALA A 45 5.19 3.51 16.36
N ALA A 46 4.50 2.86 17.31
CA ALA A 46 3.92 1.54 17.12
C ALA A 46 2.92 1.49 15.94
N LEU A 47 2.08 2.53 15.78
CA LEU A 47 1.12 2.60 14.67
C LEU A 47 1.84 2.78 13.32
N ILE A 48 2.90 3.59 13.28
CA ILE A 48 3.74 3.74 12.08
C ILE A 48 4.35 2.39 11.68
N LYS A 49 4.85 1.62 12.66
CA LYS A 49 5.41 0.28 12.41
C LYS A 49 4.35 -0.72 11.97
N LEU A 50 3.16 -0.68 12.55
CA LEU A 50 2.04 -1.51 12.12
C LEU A 50 1.68 -1.22 10.66
N ILE A 51 1.54 0.06 10.28
CA ILE A 51 1.27 0.46 8.89
C ILE A 51 2.39 -0.05 7.97
N GLY A 52 3.66 0.17 8.33
CA GLY A 52 4.80 -0.30 7.54
C GLY A 52 4.81 -1.82 7.35
N ALA A 53 4.53 -2.59 8.40
CA ALA A 53 4.43 -4.04 8.32
C ALA A 53 3.26 -4.48 7.42
N SER A 54 2.09 -3.86 7.58
CA SER A 54 0.92 -4.14 6.74
C SER A 54 1.15 -3.80 5.27
N GLU A 55 1.87 -2.72 4.96
CA GLU A 55 2.25 -2.37 3.58
C GLU A 55 3.17 -3.43 2.95
N VAL A 56 4.19 -3.88 3.69
CA VAL A 56 5.11 -4.94 3.23
C VAL A 56 4.37 -6.25 3.03
N LEU A 57 3.56 -6.67 4.01
CA LEU A 57 2.77 -7.89 3.92
C LEU A 57 1.75 -7.83 2.78
N GLY A 58 1.10 -6.68 2.57
CA GLY A 58 0.20 -6.46 1.45
C GLY A 58 0.91 -6.57 0.11
N ALA A 59 2.09 -5.95 -0.03
CA ALA A 59 2.88 -6.03 -1.25
C ALA A 59 3.29 -7.47 -1.59
N LEU A 60 3.80 -8.21 -0.60
CA LEU A 60 4.18 -9.60 -0.78
C LEU A 60 2.95 -10.49 -1.03
N GLY A 61 1.86 -10.26 -0.31
CA GLY A 61 0.60 -11.00 -0.42
C GLY A 61 -0.13 -10.80 -1.75
N MET A 62 0.11 -9.70 -2.46
CA MET A 62 -0.41 -9.51 -3.82
C MET A 62 0.40 -10.25 -4.90
N VAL A 63 1.68 -10.54 -4.65
CA VAL A 63 2.58 -11.10 -5.68
C VAL A 63 2.81 -12.59 -5.47
N LEU A 64 3.24 -13.00 -4.27
CA LEU A 64 3.69 -14.37 -4.01
C LEU A 64 2.58 -15.41 -4.21
N PRO A 65 1.36 -15.26 -3.66
CA PRO A 65 0.30 -16.25 -3.83
C PRO A 65 -0.10 -16.44 -5.29
N GLY A 66 -0.14 -15.36 -6.07
CA GLY A 66 -0.44 -15.40 -7.50
C GLY A 66 0.68 -16.03 -8.33
N ALA A 67 1.95 -15.74 -8.00
CA ALA A 67 3.10 -16.24 -8.75
C ALA A 67 3.42 -17.71 -8.43
N LEU A 68 3.11 -18.15 -7.22
CA LEU A 68 3.30 -19.53 -6.78
C LEU A 68 2.05 -20.39 -7.00
N GLU A 69 0.94 -19.80 -7.45
CA GLU A 69 -0.37 -20.46 -7.62
C GLU A 69 -0.90 -21.14 -6.33
N VAL A 70 -0.54 -20.58 -5.16
CA VAL A 70 -0.95 -21.09 -3.84
C VAL A 70 -1.81 -20.04 -3.14
N ALA A 71 -3.00 -20.42 -2.68
CA ALA A 71 -3.92 -19.55 -1.95
C ALA A 71 -4.16 -18.20 -2.66
N THR A 72 -4.39 -18.23 -3.97
CA THR A 72 -4.51 -17.05 -4.86
C THR A 72 -5.59 -16.05 -4.41
N GLY A 73 -6.58 -16.47 -3.62
CA GLY A 73 -7.54 -15.58 -2.96
C GLY A 73 -6.92 -14.56 -2.01
N LEU A 74 -5.68 -14.76 -1.56
CA LEU A 74 -4.92 -13.77 -0.78
C LEU A 74 -4.52 -12.55 -1.60
N VAL A 75 -4.38 -12.66 -2.92
CA VAL A 75 -4.00 -11.54 -3.79
C VAL A 75 -5.01 -10.40 -3.71
N PRO A 76 -6.32 -10.60 -3.99
CA PRO A 76 -7.28 -9.52 -3.87
C PRO A 76 -7.49 -9.07 -2.42
N ALA A 77 -7.35 -9.97 -1.43
CA ALA A 77 -7.44 -9.61 -0.02
C ALA A 77 -6.32 -8.64 0.39
N ALA A 78 -5.09 -8.88 -0.06
CA ALA A 78 -3.94 -8.00 0.15
C ALA A 78 -4.13 -6.65 -0.54
N ALA A 79 -4.65 -6.64 -1.77
CA ALA A 79 -4.95 -5.41 -2.51
C ALA A 79 -6.02 -4.56 -1.78
N ILE A 80 -7.06 -5.19 -1.24
CA ILE A 80 -8.08 -4.51 -0.42
C ILE A 80 -7.46 -3.94 0.87
N GLY A 81 -6.60 -4.70 1.55
CA GLY A 81 -5.90 -4.23 2.74
C GLY A 81 -5.08 -2.97 2.48
N LEU A 82 -4.35 -2.93 1.36
CA LEU A 82 -3.60 -1.74 0.94
C LEU A 82 -4.52 -0.57 0.57
N ALA A 83 -5.66 -0.84 -0.07
CA ALA A 83 -6.67 0.18 -0.35
C ALA A 83 -7.19 0.84 0.94
N VAL A 84 -7.44 0.05 1.99
CA VAL A 84 -7.85 0.57 3.31
C VAL A 84 -6.77 1.48 3.92
N ILE A 85 -5.48 1.12 3.78
CA ILE A 85 -4.37 1.96 4.24
C ILE A 85 -4.35 3.30 3.48
N MET A 86 -4.56 3.28 2.16
CA MET A 86 -4.62 4.50 1.34
C MET A 86 -5.80 5.40 1.72
N LEU A 87 -6.96 4.83 2.04
CA LEU A 87 -8.10 5.61 2.55
C LEU A 87 -7.74 6.33 3.87
N GLY A 88 -7.08 5.62 4.80
CA GLY A 88 -6.55 6.22 6.02
C GLY A 88 -5.56 7.35 5.73
N GLY A 89 -4.63 7.12 4.79
CA GLY A 89 -3.66 8.12 4.32
C GLY A 89 -4.32 9.37 3.75
N ILE A 90 -5.34 9.22 2.90
CA ILE A 90 -6.12 10.34 2.33
C ILE A 90 -6.72 11.18 3.45
N VAL A 91 -7.36 10.56 4.45
CA VAL A 91 -7.97 11.29 5.58
C VAL A 91 -6.91 12.06 6.38
N VAL A 92 -5.76 11.44 6.65
CA VAL A 92 -4.65 12.08 7.36
C VAL A 92 -4.12 13.30 6.60
N HIS A 93 -3.84 13.15 5.30
CA HIS A 93 -3.31 14.23 4.48
C HIS A 93 -4.34 15.33 4.18
N ALA A 94 -5.62 14.99 4.08
CA ALA A 94 -6.72 15.96 3.96
C ALA A 94 -6.82 16.86 5.19
N ARG A 95 -6.72 16.30 6.40
CA ARG A 95 -6.71 17.08 7.65
C ARG A 95 -5.51 18.01 7.77
N ARG A 96 -4.41 17.71 7.07
CA ARG A 96 -3.17 18.49 7.06
C ARG A 96 -3.07 19.48 5.90
N GLY A 97 -4.02 19.46 4.97
CA GLY A 97 -4.00 20.32 3.79
C GLY A 97 -2.85 20.01 2.83
N GLU A 98 -2.51 18.72 2.64
CA GLU A 98 -1.38 18.26 1.81
C GLU A 98 -1.89 17.66 0.48
N PRO A 99 -2.28 18.47 -0.52
CA PRO A 99 -2.98 18.00 -1.72
C PRO A 99 -2.16 17.03 -2.58
N GLN A 100 -0.83 17.20 -2.62
CA GLN A 100 0.04 16.30 -3.37
C GLN A 100 0.05 14.89 -2.78
N SER A 101 0.07 14.76 -1.46
CA SER A 101 0.00 13.46 -0.77
C SER A 101 -1.37 12.82 -0.97
N ILE A 102 -2.45 13.61 -0.95
CA ILE A 102 -3.81 13.12 -1.27
C ILE A 102 -3.85 12.53 -2.68
N ALA A 103 -3.36 13.27 -3.68
CA ALA A 103 -3.35 12.82 -5.07
C ALA A 103 -2.58 11.50 -5.24
N MET A 104 -1.41 11.37 -4.60
CA MET A 104 -0.63 10.13 -4.61
C MET A 104 -1.42 8.95 -4.00
N ASN A 105 -2.03 9.15 -2.82
CA ASN A 105 -2.82 8.09 -2.19
C ASN A 105 -4.05 7.71 -3.04
N VAL A 106 -4.68 8.65 -3.74
CA VAL A 106 -5.80 8.37 -4.66
C VAL A 106 -5.35 7.52 -5.84
N VAL A 107 -4.19 7.80 -6.42
CA VAL A 107 -3.63 6.99 -7.53
C VAL A 107 -3.33 5.57 -7.05
N LEU A 108 -2.67 5.43 -5.89
CA LEU A 108 -2.35 4.12 -5.31
C LEU A 108 -3.62 3.34 -4.91
N LEU A 109 -4.63 4.03 -4.38
CA LEU A 109 -5.94 3.47 -4.08
C LEU A 109 -6.62 2.94 -5.34
N ALA A 110 -6.63 3.73 -6.42
CA ALA A 110 -7.22 3.33 -7.68
C ALA A 110 -6.53 2.08 -8.27
N LEU A 111 -5.21 2.01 -8.21
CA LEU A 111 -4.45 0.84 -8.63
C LEU A 111 -4.73 -0.38 -7.75
N ALA A 112 -4.83 -0.20 -6.42
CA ALA A 112 -5.16 -1.29 -5.49
C ALA A 112 -6.56 -1.84 -5.74
N VAL A 113 -7.55 -0.97 -5.94
CA VAL A 113 -8.93 -1.36 -6.27
C VAL A 113 -8.97 -2.06 -7.63
N PHE A 114 -8.27 -1.54 -8.64
CA PHE A 114 -8.16 -2.18 -9.94
C PHE A 114 -7.63 -3.61 -9.82
N VAL A 115 -6.50 -3.82 -9.12
CA VAL A 115 -5.94 -5.15 -8.90
C VAL A 115 -6.94 -6.05 -8.15
N ALA A 116 -7.60 -5.54 -7.10
CA ALA A 116 -8.58 -6.33 -6.35
C ALA A 116 -9.75 -6.79 -7.24
N VAL A 117 -10.34 -5.87 -8.02
CA VAL A 117 -11.48 -6.17 -8.91
C VAL A 117 -11.10 -7.17 -9.99
N GLU A 118 -9.97 -6.96 -10.65
CA GLU A 118 -9.49 -7.85 -11.72
C GLU A 118 -9.23 -9.27 -11.19
N ARG A 119 -8.64 -9.39 -9.99
CA ARG A 119 -8.29 -10.68 -9.38
C ARG A 119 -9.48 -11.41 -8.76
N ILE A 120 -10.55 -10.70 -8.40
CA ILE A 120 -11.81 -11.30 -7.96
C ILE A 120 -12.65 -11.75 -9.16
N GLY A 121 -12.67 -10.96 -10.23
CA GLY A 121 -13.58 -11.16 -11.35
C GLY A 121 -12.86 -11.53 -12.65
N PRO A 122 -12.74 -10.59 -13.62
CA PRO A 122 -12.46 -10.93 -15.02
C PRO A 122 -11.13 -11.66 -15.26
N GLN A 123 -10.14 -11.46 -14.39
CA GLN A 123 -8.78 -11.97 -14.52
C GLN A 123 -8.35 -12.68 -13.22
N ALA A 124 -9.23 -13.53 -12.68
CA ALA A 124 -8.86 -14.45 -11.63
C ALA A 124 -7.66 -15.31 -12.09
N PHE A 125 -6.52 -15.08 -11.41
CA PHE A 125 -5.17 -15.63 -11.62
C PHE A 125 -4.54 -15.49 -13.04
#